data_AF-F7YWY9-F1
#
_entry.id   AF-F7YWY9-F1
#
_cell.length_a   1.000
_cell.length_b   1.000
_cell.length_c   1.000
_cell.angle_alpha   90.00
_cell.angle_beta   90.00
_cell.angle_gamma   90.00
#
_symmetry.space_group_name_H-M   'P 1'
#
loop_
_entity.id
_entity.type
_entity.pdbx_description
1 polymer ?
#
loop_
_entity_poly.entity_id
_entity_poly.type
_entity_poly.pdbx_seq_one_letter_code
_entity_poly.pdbx_strand_id
1 'polypeptide(L)'
;MKKSVVLCGLSGSGKTTVGKILAEKLGWFFIDTDQLVEDTTSMDIPKIFQIYGEEGFRQFEKQMVEKVCKLQNVVISIGAGAVTKNENVDLLKKNCVVVFLNAPIDILVARLENDSSRPLLNSANTSEKRNKLEVLQKQREPIYRQIADITVDASLQPEKIAREIARKLESYGLEERNLDIEGEIITVKTQTTSYNVRIGYNITKDSVIDFLKKRMPSKVAVVTNPLLNQIIAKKMVEELNKEGIESYVILIEDSEERKSPETLFKIIDEFAKFGLDRESFVVAVGGGVIGDVTGFAAAIYMRGIKWIYVPTTMLAQVDSSIGGKVAVNYGEKKNFLGSFHQPSFVVTDTKFLEILPNEIFTEGLAEVVKSAVIDGKKFFNYLAQNVSKILERDPKVVFDVVSFCVKLKGKIVEQDEKDLGLRMVLNLGHTFGHAIEACLNYQISHAKAVSVGLVLETMLSHLMGYADLSTKDRIENVLNSLGLPTSPRQIELSSVRDLLKYMKFDKKAARGKLRFTIPFKIGDVRVIECDPSEVKNLIEQMEGVLS
;
A
#
# COMPACT_ATOMS: atom_id res chain seq x y z
N MET A 1 13.36 -12.57 -10.10
CA MET A 1 14.55 -11.70 -9.94
C MET A 1 14.55 -11.09 -8.56
N LYS A 2 15.72 -10.98 -7.92
CA LYS A 2 15.89 -10.24 -6.67
C LYS A 2 15.63 -8.75 -6.97
N LYS A 3 14.76 -8.09 -6.21
CA LYS A 3 14.36 -6.69 -6.47
C LYS A 3 14.71 -5.71 -5.35
N SER A 4 15.29 -6.21 -4.27
CA SER A 4 15.64 -5.43 -3.08
C SER A 4 17.03 -5.79 -2.60
N VAL A 5 17.62 -4.91 -1.79
CA VAL A 5 18.97 -5.08 -1.25
C VAL A 5 18.87 -5.21 0.26
N VAL A 6 19.57 -6.17 0.84
CA VAL A 6 19.69 -6.30 2.30
C VAL A 6 21.13 -6.13 2.74
N LEU A 7 21.34 -5.33 3.78
CA LEU A 7 22.62 -5.10 4.43
C LEU A 7 22.71 -5.92 5.70
N CYS A 8 23.68 -6.83 5.77
CA CYS A 8 23.97 -7.65 6.93
C CYS A 8 25.38 -7.40 7.48
N GLY A 9 25.61 -7.82 8.71
CA GLY A 9 26.88 -7.63 9.43
C GLY A 9 26.66 -7.34 10.91
N LEU A 10 27.73 -7.39 11.69
CA LEU A 10 27.68 -7.16 13.13
C LEU A 10 27.21 -5.75 13.50
N SER A 11 26.79 -5.57 14.75
CA SER A 11 26.56 -4.24 15.32
C SER A 11 27.79 -3.35 15.12
N GLY A 12 27.62 -2.09 14.74
CA GLY A 12 28.72 -1.17 14.43
C GLY A 12 29.27 -1.22 12.99
N SER A 13 28.82 -2.18 12.16
CA SER A 13 29.30 -2.29 10.77
C SER A 13 28.82 -1.16 9.84
N GLY A 14 27.88 -0.32 10.30
CA GLY A 14 27.39 0.83 9.54
C GLY A 14 26.15 0.55 8.68
N LYS A 15 25.44 -0.58 8.86
CA LYS A 15 24.23 -0.96 8.09
C LYS A 15 23.23 0.19 7.89
N THR A 16 22.81 0.83 8.98
CA THR A 16 21.81 1.92 8.92
C THR A 16 22.36 3.15 8.19
N THR A 17 23.60 3.55 8.45
CA THR A 17 24.22 4.73 7.81
C THR A 17 24.47 4.50 6.32
N VAL A 18 25.14 3.40 5.97
CA VAL A 18 25.41 3.02 4.58
C VAL A 18 24.10 2.78 3.83
N GLY A 19 23.12 2.13 4.47
CA GLY A 19 21.83 1.84 3.88
C GLY A 19 21.02 3.08 3.52
N LYS A 20 21.01 4.11 4.38
CA LYS A 20 20.37 5.40 4.06
C LYS A 20 21.01 6.08 2.84
N ILE A 21 22.35 6.13 2.80
CA ILE A 21 23.09 6.73 1.68
C ILE A 21 22.88 5.93 0.39
N LEU A 22 22.89 4.60 0.49
CA LEU A 22 22.65 3.72 -0.65
C LEU A 22 21.22 3.87 -1.19
N ALA A 23 20.21 3.95 -0.32
CA ALA A 23 18.83 4.15 -0.71
C ALA A 23 18.65 5.49 -1.44
N GLU A 24 19.23 6.57 -0.92
CA GLU A 24 19.23 7.88 -1.57
C GLU A 24 19.87 7.82 -2.96
N LYS A 25 21.02 7.15 -3.09
CA LYS A 25 21.70 6.95 -4.38
C LYS A 25 20.89 6.15 -5.38
N LEU A 26 20.16 5.13 -4.93
CA LEU A 26 19.32 4.32 -5.81
C LEU A 26 17.97 4.99 -6.11
N GLY A 27 17.63 6.08 -5.42
CA GLY A 27 16.28 6.66 -5.45
C GLY A 27 15.23 5.82 -4.69
N TRP A 28 15.66 4.87 -3.87
CA TRP A 28 14.84 3.88 -3.17
C TRP A 28 14.48 4.30 -1.74
N PHE A 29 13.59 3.56 -1.08
CA PHE A 29 13.36 3.73 0.35
C PHE A 29 14.30 2.87 1.20
N PHE A 30 14.61 3.36 2.39
CA PHE A 30 15.39 2.65 3.39
C PHE A 30 14.50 2.15 4.52
N ILE A 31 14.70 0.91 4.95
CA ILE A 31 13.96 0.27 6.06
C ILE A 31 14.97 -0.37 7.02
N ASP A 32 14.75 -0.20 8.32
CA ASP A 32 15.50 -0.88 9.37
C ASP A 32 14.58 -1.82 10.14
N THR A 33 14.87 -3.13 10.13
CA THR A 33 14.00 -4.12 10.77
C THR A 33 13.96 -3.98 12.28
N ASP A 34 15.06 -3.53 12.90
CA ASP A 34 15.12 -3.34 14.36
C ASP A 34 14.15 -2.22 14.75
N GLN A 35 14.20 -1.08 14.05
CA GLN A 35 13.23 0.01 14.25
C GLN A 35 11.80 -0.45 13.93
N LEU A 36 11.61 -1.38 13.00
CA LEU A 36 10.26 -1.82 12.59
C LEU A 36 9.63 -2.69 13.68
N VAL A 37 10.43 -3.50 14.36
CA VAL A 37 10.02 -4.22 15.57
C VAL A 37 9.58 -3.23 16.65
N GLU A 38 10.39 -2.18 16.91
CA GLU A 38 10.05 -1.19 17.94
C GLU A 38 8.76 -0.43 17.62
N ASP A 39 8.62 0.07 16.39
CA ASP A 39 7.42 0.79 15.95
C ASP A 39 6.17 -0.11 15.97
N THR A 40 6.31 -1.40 15.64
CA THR A 40 5.18 -2.36 15.65
C THR A 40 4.75 -2.72 17.07
N THR A 41 5.70 -2.86 18.00
CA THR A 41 5.42 -3.27 19.38
C THR A 41 5.15 -2.09 20.32
N SER A 42 5.49 -0.87 19.89
CA SER A 42 5.57 0.32 20.74
C SER A 42 6.49 0.11 21.97
N MET A 43 7.52 -0.71 21.82
CA MET A 43 8.52 -1.03 22.86
C MET A 43 9.92 -0.95 22.28
N ASP A 44 10.88 -0.44 23.04
CA ASP A 44 12.29 -0.55 22.65
C ASP A 44 12.78 -2.01 22.75
N ILE A 45 13.83 -2.33 22.01
CA ILE A 45 14.40 -3.69 22.00
C ILE A 45 14.78 -4.18 23.41
N PRO A 46 15.45 -3.38 24.29
CA PRO A 46 15.72 -3.81 25.67
C PRO A 46 14.47 -4.27 26.43
N LYS A 47 13.36 -3.55 26.33
CA LYS A 47 12.10 -3.92 26.98
C LYS A 47 11.47 -5.17 26.38
N ILE A 48 11.59 -5.37 25.06
CA ILE A 48 11.16 -6.63 24.41
C ILE A 48 11.94 -7.81 24.97
N PHE A 49 13.27 -7.70 25.09
CA PHE A 49 14.09 -8.74 25.70
C PHE A 49 13.72 -9.01 27.17
N GLN A 50 13.38 -7.96 27.93
CA GLN A 50 12.96 -8.10 29.32
C GLN A 50 11.61 -8.84 29.46
N ILE A 51 10.64 -8.56 28.59
CA ILE A 51 9.27 -9.12 28.69
C ILE A 51 9.17 -10.48 28.01
N TYR A 52 9.75 -10.61 26.82
CA TYR A 52 9.55 -11.77 25.94
C TYR A 52 10.81 -12.64 25.77
N GLY A 53 11.94 -12.24 26.36
CA GLY A 53 13.21 -12.94 26.19
C GLY A 53 13.78 -12.83 24.77
N GLU A 54 14.93 -13.48 24.55
CA GLU A 54 15.55 -13.50 23.23
C GLU A 54 14.69 -14.25 22.21
N GLU A 55 14.07 -15.37 22.58
CA GLU A 55 13.24 -16.15 21.66
C GLU A 55 12.03 -15.35 21.14
N GLY A 56 11.36 -14.60 22.02
CA GLY A 56 10.28 -13.70 21.61
C GLY A 56 10.77 -12.59 20.68
N PHE A 57 11.92 -11.98 20.96
CA PHE A 57 12.53 -11.02 20.02
C PHE A 57 12.82 -11.65 18.66
N ARG A 58 13.32 -12.90 18.61
CA ARG A 58 13.57 -13.62 17.34
C ARG A 58 12.29 -13.89 16.56
N GLN A 59 11.15 -14.08 17.22
CA GLN A 59 9.86 -14.21 16.55
C GLN A 59 9.44 -12.88 15.90
N PHE A 60 9.58 -11.76 16.59
CA PHE A 60 9.34 -10.43 15.99
C PHE A 60 10.29 -10.15 14.83
N GLU A 61 11.59 -10.47 14.98
CA GLU A 61 12.60 -10.32 13.93
C GLU A 61 12.23 -11.12 12.68
N LYS A 62 11.79 -12.39 12.84
CA LYS A 62 11.31 -13.24 11.74
C LYS A 62 10.11 -12.61 11.02
N GLN A 63 9.10 -12.15 11.76
CA GLN A 63 7.91 -11.50 11.17
C GLN A 63 8.29 -10.25 10.36
N MET A 64 9.24 -9.44 10.86
CA MET A 64 9.71 -8.27 10.13
C MET A 64 10.48 -8.66 8.86
N VAL A 65 11.36 -9.67 8.93
CA VAL A 65 12.07 -10.20 7.75
C VAL A 65 11.09 -10.69 6.69
N GLU A 66 10.08 -11.48 7.08
CA GLU A 66 9.02 -11.97 6.17
C GLU A 66 8.28 -10.81 5.49
N LYS A 67 7.99 -9.74 6.22
CA LYS A 67 7.30 -8.55 5.70
C LYS A 67 8.17 -7.78 4.71
N VAL A 68 9.41 -7.46 5.07
CA VAL A 68 10.29 -6.61 4.24
C VAL A 68 10.81 -7.35 3.00
N CYS A 69 10.95 -8.68 3.04
CA CYS A 69 11.37 -9.47 1.88
C CYS A 69 10.35 -9.48 0.73
N LYS A 70 9.09 -9.14 1.00
CA LYS A 70 8.04 -9.02 -0.04
C LYS A 70 8.07 -7.68 -0.77
N LEU A 71 8.76 -6.68 -0.21
CA LEU A 71 8.88 -5.35 -0.79
C LEU A 71 9.85 -5.35 -1.97
N GLN A 72 9.67 -4.39 -2.88
CA GLN A 72 10.52 -4.20 -4.06
C GLN A 72 11.24 -2.86 -3.99
N ASN A 73 12.40 -2.73 -4.64
CA ASN A 73 13.14 -1.47 -4.75
C ASN A 73 13.37 -0.79 -3.39
N VAL A 74 13.76 -1.58 -2.38
CA VAL A 74 14.09 -1.11 -1.04
C VAL A 74 15.49 -1.56 -0.60
N VAL A 75 16.13 -0.71 0.21
CA VAL A 75 17.35 -1.06 0.93
C VAL A 75 16.98 -1.37 2.38
N ILE A 76 17.31 -2.59 2.82
CA ILE A 76 16.89 -3.13 4.12
C ILE A 76 18.13 -3.30 5.00
N SER A 77 18.13 -2.72 6.19
CA SER A 77 19.07 -3.04 7.27
C SER A 77 18.42 -4.10 8.15
N ILE A 78 19.08 -5.25 8.33
CA ILE A 78 18.62 -6.30 9.24
C ILE A 78 19.39 -6.32 10.56
N GLY A 79 18.69 -6.72 11.63
CA GLY A 79 19.29 -7.01 12.93
C GLY A 79 20.46 -7.98 12.80
N ALA A 80 21.50 -7.78 13.60
CA ALA A 80 22.71 -8.61 13.52
C ALA A 80 22.43 -10.10 13.81
N GLY A 81 21.33 -10.43 14.50
CA GLY A 81 20.95 -11.81 14.81
C GLY A 81 20.01 -12.45 13.80
N ALA A 82 19.45 -11.69 12.85
CA ALA A 82 18.42 -12.16 11.92
C ALA A 82 18.89 -13.34 11.06
N VAL A 83 20.18 -13.42 10.76
CA VAL A 83 20.78 -14.50 9.95
C VAL A 83 20.96 -15.81 10.71
N THR A 84 20.71 -15.86 12.03
CA THR A 84 20.91 -17.08 12.84
C THR A 84 19.80 -18.12 12.63
N LYS A 85 18.66 -17.74 12.04
CA LYS A 85 17.57 -18.63 11.66
C LYS A 85 17.65 -18.93 10.17
N ASN A 86 17.73 -20.22 9.80
CA ASN A 86 17.80 -20.65 8.40
C ASN A 86 16.62 -20.15 7.57
N GLU A 87 15.42 -20.12 8.15
CA GLU A 87 14.20 -19.62 7.50
C GLU A 87 14.35 -18.16 7.02
N ASN A 88 14.97 -17.30 7.84
CA ASN A 88 15.25 -15.91 7.47
C ASN A 88 16.28 -15.86 6.34
N VAL A 89 17.32 -16.69 6.40
CA VAL A 89 18.36 -16.77 5.37
C VAL A 89 17.75 -17.18 4.03
N ASP A 90 16.87 -18.18 4.01
CA ASP A 90 16.22 -18.67 2.79
C ASP A 90 15.35 -17.58 2.16
N LEU A 91 14.57 -16.85 2.97
CA LEU A 91 13.75 -15.72 2.50
C LEU A 91 14.62 -14.60 1.92
N LEU A 92 15.69 -14.22 2.61
CA LEU A 92 16.61 -13.16 2.17
C LEU A 92 17.30 -13.55 0.86
N LYS A 93 17.85 -14.77 0.76
CA LYS A 93 18.53 -15.24 -0.46
C LYS A 93 17.58 -15.41 -1.65
N LYS A 94 16.31 -15.73 -1.41
CA LYS A 94 15.31 -15.87 -2.46
C LYS A 94 14.89 -14.52 -3.04
N ASN A 95 14.75 -13.48 -2.21
CA ASN A 95 14.10 -12.23 -2.61
C ASN A 95 15.04 -11.03 -2.76
N CYS A 96 16.21 -11.05 -2.11
CA CYS A 96 17.11 -9.90 -2.00
C CYS A 96 18.54 -10.21 -2.49
N VAL A 97 19.24 -9.18 -2.95
CA VAL A 97 20.71 -9.20 -3.04
C VAL A 97 21.26 -8.93 -1.65
N VAL A 98 22.04 -9.89 -1.11
CA VAL A 98 22.57 -9.85 0.25
C VAL A 98 23.97 -9.24 0.24
N VAL A 99 24.13 -8.11 0.92
CA VAL A 99 25.38 -7.38 1.05
C VAL A 99 25.92 -7.52 2.46
N PHE A 100 27.09 -8.13 2.60
CA PHE A 100 27.81 -8.22 3.86
C PHE A 100 28.77 -7.04 4.04
N LEU A 101 28.51 -6.23 5.06
CA LEU A 101 29.40 -5.18 5.54
C LEU A 101 30.42 -5.77 6.51
N ASN A 102 31.60 -6.11 6.00
CA ASN A 102 32.67 -6.72 6.77
C ASN A 102 33.55 -5.63 7.41
N ALA A 103 33.44 -5.42 8.72
CA ALA A 103 34.27 -4.46 9.46
C ALA A 103 35.17 -5.18 10.47
N PRO A 104 36.46 -4.82 10.56
CA PRO A 104 37.35 -5.28 11.62
C PRO A 104 36.82 -4.96 13.03
N ILE A 105 37.12 -5.83 13.99
CA ILE A 105 36.67 -5.73 15.39
C ILE A 105 37.01 -4.37 16.03
N ASP A 106 38.21 -3.85 15.76
CA ASP A 106 38.67 -2.57 16.31
C ASP A 106 37.78 -1.40 15.88
N ILE A 107 37.32 -1.44 14.63
CA ILE A 107 36.41 -0.43 14.08
C ILE A 107 35.01 -0.57 14.68
N LEU A 108 34.54 -1.81 14.86
CA LEU A 108 33.25 -2.08 15.49
C LEU A 108 33.21 -1.57 16.93
N VAL A 109 34.24 -1.86 17.72
CA VAL A 109 34.37 -1.40 19.10
C VAL A 109 34.38 0.13 19.15
N ALA A 110 35.24 0.79 18.36
CA ALA A 110 35.35 2.25 18.31
C ALA A 110 34.00 2.94 17.99
N ARG A 111 33.22 2.38 17.05
CA ARG A 111 31.90 2.92 16.68
C ARG A 111 30.82 2.70 17.74
N LEU A 112 31.04 1.77 18.68
CA LEU A 112 30.07 1.36 19.71
C LEU A 112 30.46 1.82 21.12
N GLU A 113 31.55 2.57 21.28
CA GLU A 113 32.00 3.04 22.59
C GLU A 113 30.89 3.79 23.35
N ASN A 114 30.15 4.66 22.64
CA ASN A 114 29.10 5.51 23.21
C ASN A 114 27.65 5.01 22.98
N ASP A 115 27.44 3.82 22.42
CA ASP A 115 26.09 3.29 22.12
C ASP A 115 25.59 2.39 23.27
N SER A 116 24.55 2.84 23.97
CA SER A 116 23.89 2.12 25.08
C SER A 116 22.61 1.40 24.66
N SER A 117 22.15 1.56 23.41
CA SER A 117 20.85 1.05 22.93
C SER A 117 20.82 -0.46 22.66
N ARG A 118 21.98 -1.14 22.75
CA ARG A 118 22.15 -2.54 22.32
C ARG A 118 22.25 -3.50 23.52
N PRO A 119 21.20 -4.29 23.83
CA PRO A 119 21.16 -5.11 25.05
C PRO A 119 22.31 -6.12 25.16
N LEU A 120 22.67 -6.77 24.04
CA LEU A 120 23.76 -7.76 23.99
C LEU A 120 25.16 -7.14 24.22
N LEU A 121 25.29 -5.82 24.14
CA LEU A 121 26.55 -5.08 24.28
C LEU A 121 26.51 -4.06 25.43
N ASN A 122 25.50 -4.18 26.31
CA ASN A 122 25.28 -3.27 27.42
C ASN A 122 26.24 -3.56 28.60
N SER A 123 27.54 -3.40 28.38
CA SER A 123 28.58 -3.46 29.43
C SER A 123 29.34 -2.14 29.49
N ALA A 124 29.56 -1.61 30.69
CA ALA A 124 30.28 -0.35 30.92
C ALA A 124 31.78 -0.43 30.57
N ASN A 125 32.33 -1.64 30.40
CA ASN A 125 33.75 -1.88 30.11
C ASN A 125 33.98 -2.17 28.61
N THR A 126 34.84 -1.37 27.96
CA THR A 126 35.24 -1.53 26.55
C THR A 126 35.86 -2.91 26.27
N SER A 127 36.62 -3.47 27.21
CA SER A 127 37.24 -4.80 27.06
C SER A 127 36.19 -5.92 27.06
N GLU A 128 35.13 -5.80 27.86
CA GLU A 128 34.01 -6.76 27.84
C GLU A 128 33.19 -6.66 26.56
N LYS A 129 32.93 -5.43 26.08
CA LYS A 129 32.27 -5.20 24.78
C LYS A 129 33.07 -5.86 23.64
N ARG A 130 34.40 -5.70 23.66
CA ARG A 130 35.30 -6.33 22.68
C ARG A 130 35.18 -7.86 22.71
N ASN A 131 35.34 -8.47 23.88
CA ASN A 131 35.27 -9.94 24.03
C ASN A 131 33.92 -10.49 23.52
N LYS A 132 32.80 -9.82 23.84
CA LYS A 132 31.48 -10.20 23.33
C LYS A 132 31.38 -10.10 21.82
N LEU A 133 31.88 -9.01 21.23
CA LEU A 133 31.89 -8.84 19.77
C LEU A 133 32.78 -9.88 19.07
N GLU A 134 33.92 -10.26 19.64
CA GLU A 134 34.79 -11.31 19.10
C GLU A 134 34.09 -12.68 19.08
N VAL A 135 33.37 -13.03 20.16
CA VAL A 135 32.56 -14.25 20.22
C VAL A 135 31.46 -14.23 19.15
N LEU A 136 30.72 -13.11 19.05
CA LEU A 136 29.67 -12.94 18.05
C LEU A 136 30.22 -12.99 16.62
N GLN A 137 31.40 -12.40 16.38
CA GLN A 137 32.06 -12.43 15.09
C GLN A 137 32.43 -13.85 14.68
N LYS A 138 33.06 -14.60 15.59
CA LYS A 138 33.42 -16.00 15.35
C LYS A 138 32.20 -16.87 15.02
N GLN A 139 31.06 -16.59 15.65
CA GLN A 139 29.82 -17.33 15.41
C GLN A 139 29.09 -16.93 14.12
N ARG A 140 29.01 -15.63 13.82
CA ARG A 140 28.11 -15.09 12.77
C ARG A 140 28.81 -14.74 11.46
N GLU A 141 30.10 -14.42 11.48
CA GLU A 141 30.85 -14.09 10.26
C GLU A 141 30.83 -15.21 9.21
N PRO A 142 31.00 -16.51 9.56
CA PRO A 142 30.88 -17.59 8.59
C PRO A 142 29.52 -17.59 7.89
N ILE A 143 28.45 -17.31 8.65
CA ILE A 143 27.08 -17.23 8.13
C ILE A 143 26.95 -16.02 7.18
N TYR A 144 27.40 -14.83 7.60
CA TYR A 144 27.35 -13.64 6.74
C TYR A 144 28.08 -13.87 5.41
N ARG A 145 29.27 -14.47 5.44
CA ARG A 145 30.05 -14.78 4.22
C ARG A 145 29.36 -15.81 3.33
N GLN A 146 28.72 -16.83 3.92
CA GLN A 146 28.02 -17.88 3.19
C GLN A 146 26.76 -17.35 2.46
N ILE A 147 26.08 -16.38 3.04
CA ILE A 147 24.82 -15.86 2.49
C ILE A 147 25.02 -14.67 1.54
N ALA A 148 26.16 -13.98 1.63
CA ALA A 148 26.41 -12.75 0.89
C ALA A 148 26.55 -13.02 -0.62
N ASP A 149 25.81 -12.24 -1.40
CA ASP A 149 26.06 -12.09 -2.84
C ASP A 149 27.22 -11.10 -3.06
N ILE A 150 27.30 -10.06 -2.23
CA ILE A 150 28.32 -9.02 -2.27
C ILE A 150 28.96 -8.87 -0.89
N THR A 151 30.28 -8.87 -0.82
CA THR A 151 31.03 -8.48 0.39
C THR A 151 31.75 -7.16 0.14
N VAL A 152 31.70 -6.25 1.11
CA VAL A 152 32.38 -4.94 1.08
C VAL A 152 33.13 -4.72 2.38
N ASP A 153 34.32 -4.13 2.28
CA ASP A 153 35.07 -3.66 3.45
C ASP A 153 34.40 -2.42 4.06
N ALA A 154 33.87 -2.60 5.27
CA ALA A 154 33.16 -1.57 6.01
C ALA A 154 34.07 -0.71 6.91
N SER A 155 35.39 -0.79 6.69
CA SER A 155 36.40 0.13 7.26
C SER A 155 36.39 1.52 6.62
N LEU A 156 35.89 1.63 5.39
CA LEU A 156 35.87 2.87 4.60
C LEU A 156 34.79 3.86 5.10
N GLN A 157 34.84 5.08 4.56
CA GLN A 157 33.78 6.08 4.76
C GLN A 157 32.45 5.61 4.17
N PRO A 158 31.30 5.83 4.83
CA PRO A 158 29.99 5.33 4.40
C PRO A 158 29.63 5.63 2.93
N GLU A 159 30.00 6.81 2.40
CA GLU A 159 29.73 7.23 1.03
C GLU A 159 30.60 6.47 0.00
N LYS A 160 31.79 6.00 0.39
CA LYS A 160 32.62 5.12 -0.45
C LYS A 160 32.02 3.72 -0.49
N ILE A 161 31.61 3.20 0.67
CA ILE A 161 30.95 1.89 0.78
C ILE A 161 29.67 1.87 -0.06
N ALA A 162 28.78 2.86 0.11
CA ALA A 162 27.53 2.92 -0.66
C ALA A 162 27.76 3.02 -2.17
N ARG A 163 28.79 3.76 -2.63
CA ARG A 163 29.16 3.81 -4.06
C ARG A 163 29.67 2.48 -4.57
N GLU A 164 30.48 1.77 -3.79
CA GLU A 164 30.97 0.45 -4.17
C GLU A 164 29.81 -0.55 -4.28
N ILE A 165 28.89 -0.53 -3.31
CA ILE A 165 27.69 -1.38 -3.35
C ILE A 165 26.86 -1.06 -4.58
N ALA A 166 26.54 0.22 -4.84
CA ALA A 166 25.75 0.62 -6.00
C ALA A 166 26.35 0.12 -7.33
N ARG A 167 27.67 0.27 -7.54
CA ARG A 167 28.34 -0.27 -8.73
C ARG A 167 28.22 -1.79 -8.86
N LYS A 168 28.33 -2.51 -7.74
CA LYS A 168 28.20 -3.98 -7.74
C LYS A 168 26.75 -4.43 -7.97
N LEU A 169 25.76 -3.59 -7.67
CA LEU A 169 24.35 -3.89 -7.88
C LEU A 169 23.92 -3.79 -9.35
N GLU A 170 24.65 -3.03 -10.18
CA GLU A 170 24.42 -2.95 -11.64
C GLU A 170 24.47 -4.34 -12.30
N SER A 171 25.37 -5.23 -11.88
CA SER A 171 25.43 -6.61 -12.41
C SER A 171 24.23 -7.48 -12.03
N TYR A 172 23.40 -7.03 -11.09
CA TYR A 172 22.13 -7.66 -10.71
C TYR A 172 20.91 -6.98 -11.37
N GLY A 173 21.14 -6.00 -12.25
CA GLY A 173 20.08 -5.20 -12.88
C GLY A 173 19.38 -4.25 -11.89
N LEU A 174 20.05 -3.91 -10.79
CA LEU A 174 19.54 -3.01 -9.76
C LEU A 174 20.26 -1.67 -9.87
N GLU A 175 19.62 -0.73 -10.56
CA GLU A 175 20.18 0.56 -10.94
C GLU A 175 19.48 1.74 -10.26
N GLU A 176 20.10 2.91 -10.36
CA GLU A 176 19.57 4.19 -9.88
C GLU A 176 18.28 4.57 -10.61
N ARG A 177 17.25 4.96 -9.85
CA ARG A 177 15.93 5.37 -10.34
C ARG A 177 15.62 6.82 -10.02
N ASN A 178 16.49 7.72 -10.45
CA ASN A 178 16.24 9.16 -10.37
C ASN A 178 15.48 9.63 -11.61
N LEU A 179 14.17 9.82 -11.43
CA LEU A 179 13.27 10.26 -12.48
C LEU A 179 12.67 11.60 -12.11
N ASP A 180 12.69 12.52 -13.07
CA ASP A 180 11.94 13.77 -13.01
C ASP A 180 10.63 13.58 -13.78
N ILE A 181 9.57 13.23 -13.03
CA ILE A 181 8.23 13.11 -13.60
C ILE A 181 7.47 14.39 -13.26
N GLU A 182 7.17 15.17 -14.28
CA GLU A 182 6.35 16.38 -14.13
C GLU A 182 5.00 16.01 -13.50
N GLY A 183 4.77 16.49 -12.28
CA GLY A 183 3.53 16.29 -11.56
C GLY A 183 2.41 17.15 -12.10
N GLU A 184 1.18 16.83 -11.72
CA GLU A 184 0.00 17.62 -12.10
C GLU A 184 -0.95 17.80 -10.91
N ILE A 185 -1.84 18.79 -11.02
CA ILE A 185 -2.86 19.07 -10.03
C ILE A 185 -4.22 18.99 -10.70
N ILE A 186 -5.11 18.20 -10.13
CA ILE A 186 -6.52 18.08 -10.52
C ILE A 186 -7.35 18.68 -9.40
N THR A 187 -8.21 19.62 -9.72
CA THR A 187 -9.21 20.13 -8.76
C THR A 187 -10.47 19.27 -8.87
N VAL A 188 -10.95 18.78 -7.74
CA VAL A 188 -12.24 18.09 -7.62
C VAL A 188 -13.23 19.02 -6.92
N LYS A 189 -14.29 19.39 -7.63
CA LYS A 189 -15.36 20.28 -7.15
C LYS A 189 -16.63 19.48 -6.90
N THR A 190 -16.96 19.26 -5.63
CA THR A 190 -18.22 18.62 -5.23
C THR A 190 -19.26 19.66 -4.84
N GLN A 191 -20.46 19.22 -4.47
CA GLN A 191 -21.51 20.15 -4.00
C GLN A 191 -21.14 20.75 -2.63
N THR A 192 -20.34 20.03 -1.84
CA THR A 192 -20.00 20.44 -0.47
C THR A 192 -18.64 21.11 -0.35
N THR A 193 -17.68 20.85 -1.25
CA THR A 193 -16.33 21.40 -1.14
C THR A 193 -15.58 21.39 -2.48
N SER A 194 -14.42 22.04 -2.51
CA SER A 194 -13.44 21.95 -3.58
C SER A 194 -12.08 21.64 -2.98
N TYR A 195 -11.40 20.61 -3.48
CA TYR A 195 -10.06 20.25 -3.05
C TYR A 195 -9.17 19.88 -4.24
N ASN A 196 -7.87 19.92 -4.01
CA ASN A 196 -6.88 19.55 -5.02
C ASN A 196 -6.37 18.13 -4.77
N VAL A 197 -6.15 17.40 -5.85
CA VAL A 197 -5.40 16.15 -5.90
C VAL A 197 -4.10 16.44 -6.64
N ARG A 198 -2.97 16.39 -5.94
CA ARG A 198 -1.65 16.53 -6.55
C ARG A 198 -1.10 15.14 -6.85
N ILE A 199 -0.79 14.87 -8.10
CA ILE A 199 -0.20 13.61 -8.55
C ILE A 199 1.26 13.88 -8.92
N GLY A 200 2.17 13.01 -8.51
CA GLY A 200 3.59 13.15 -8.81
C GLY A 200 4.39 11.93 -8.41
N TYR A 201 5.71 12.07 -8.49
CA TYR A 201 6.67 11.05 -8.10
C TYR A 201 7.65 11.64 -7.08
N ASN A 202 7.75 11.02 -5.91
CA ASN A 202 8.57 11.49 -4.78
C ASN A 202 8.19 12.90 -4.27
N ILE A 203 6.90 13.23 -4.27
CA ILE A 203 6.38 14.58 -3.96
C ILE A 203 5.76 14.71 -2.57
N THR A 204 5.56 13.61 -1.85
CA THR A 204 4.71 13.56 -0.64
C THR A 204 5.08 14.58 0.42
N LYS A 205 6.34 14.54 0.89
CA LYS A 205 6.81 15.35 2.01
C LYS A 205 6.63 16.84 1.71
N ASP A 206 7.20 17.29 0.59
CA ASP A 206 7.22 18.70 0.23
C ASP A 206 5.82 19.22 -0.06
N SER A 207 4.98 18.42 -0.75
CA SER A 207 3.60 18.80 -1.05
C SER A 207 2.74 18.98 0.19
N VAL A 208 2.86 18.09 1.18
CA VAL A 208 2.09 18.18 2.44
C VAL A 208 2.58 19.36 3.27
N ILE A 209 3.90 19.53 3.42
CA ILE A 209 4.48 20.64 4.18
C ILE A 209 4.10 21.99 3.56
N ASP A 210 4.28 22.16 2.25
CA ASP A 210 3.93 23.40 1.54
C ASP A 210 2.45 23.74 1.67
N PHE A 211 1.59 22.72 1.64
CA PHE A 211 0.16 22.90 1.83
C PHE A 211 -0.16 23.38 3.25
N LEU A 212 0.44 22.76 4.26
CA LEU A 212 0.20 23.07 5.68
C LEU A 212 0.79 24.43 6.08
N LYS A 213 2.01 24.77 5.64
CA LYS A 213 2.64 26.08 5.88
C LYS A 213 1.76 27.25 5.46
N LYS A 214 1.12 27.13 4.29
CA LYS A 214 0.21 28.17 3.76
C LYS A 214 -1.08 28.34 4.56
N ARG A 215 -1.41 27.37 5.43
CA ARG A 215 -2.66 27.33 6.21
C ARG A 215 -2.45 27.57 7.69
N MET A 216 -1.21 27.44 8.16
CA MET A 216 -0.81 27.69 9.56
C MET A 216 -1.75 26.98 10.56
N PRO A 217 -1.86 25.64 10.50
CA PRO A 217 -2.70 24.91 11.43
C PRO A 217 -2.17 25.05 12.87
N SER A 218 -3.06 24.92 13.86
CA SER A 218 -2.68 24.89 15.27
C SER A 218 -1.79 23.68 15.59
N LYS A 219 -2.20 22.50 15.12
CA LYS A 219 -1.50 21.22 15.29
C LYS A 219 -1.72 20.30 14.10
N VAL A 220 -0.81 19.33 13.92
CA VAL A 220 -0.92 18.29 12.88
C VAL A 220 -0.71 16.89 13.46
N ALA A 221 -1.69 16.02 13.32
CA ALA A 221 -1.55 14.60 13.63
C ALA A 221 -1.36 13.78 12.34
N VAL A 222 -0.31 12.97 12.27
CA VAL A 222 -0.06 12.05 11.13
C VAL A 222 -0.44 10.63 11.55
N VAL A 223 -1.48 10.06 10.94
CA VAL A 223 -1.93 8.68 11.21
C VAL A 223 -1.40 7.75 10.13
N THR A 224 -0.66 6.71 10.54
CA THR A 224 0.06 5.83 9.62
C THR A 224 0.32 4.45 10.26
N ASN A 225 0.95 3.54 9.50
CA ASN A 225 1.49 2.28 10.03
C ASN A 225 3.02 2.35 10.28
N PRO A 226 3.59 1.39 11.03
CA PRO A 226 5.03 1.33 11.32
C PRO A 226 5.97 1.38 10.10
N LEU A 227 5.60 0.76 8.98
CA LEU A 227 6.45 0.75 7.77
C LEU A 227 6.52 2.14 7.16
N LEU A 228 5.36 2.78 6.97
CA LEU A 228 5.25 4.12 6.41
C LEU A 228 5.76 5.20 7.37
N ASN A 229 5.78 4.93 8.68
CA ASN A 229 6.43 5.78 9.66
C ASN A 229 7.91 5.98 9.36
N GLN A 230 8.65 4.88 9.14
CA GLN A 230 10.06 4.92 8.79
C GLN A 230 10.31 5.56 7.42
N ILE A 231 9.44 5.28 6.45
CA ILE A 231 9.60 5.75 5.07
C ILE A 231 9.40 7.26 4.96
N ILE A 232 8.35 7.80 5.58
CA ILE A 232 7.93 9.19 5.34
C ILE A 232 7.41 9.94 6.57
N ALA A 233 6.59 9.32 7.42
CA ALA A 233 5.83 10.09 8.43
C ALA A 233 6.73 10.72 9.49
N LYS A 234 7.72 9.98 10.01
CA LYS A 234 8.67 10.49 11.00
C LYS A 234 9.42 11.72 10.48
N LYS A 235 9.96 11.64 9.26
CA LYS A 235 10.66 12.77 8.61
C LYS A 235 9.74 13.95 8.35
N MET A 236 8.48 13.70 7.98
CA MET A 236 7.48 14.74 7.77
C MET A 236 7.20 15.51 9.07
N VAL A 237 7.00 14.79 10.19
CA VAL A 237 6.77 15.38 11.51
C VAL A 237 8.01 16.12 12.04
N GLU A 238 9.21 15.56 11.87
CA GLU A 238 10.46 16.25 12.22
C GLU A 238 10.59 17.60 11.49
N GLU A 239 10.23 17.65 10.20
CA GLU A 239 10.32 18.86 9.40
C GLU A 239 9.20 19.87 9.73
N LEU A 240 7.97 19.42 9.95
CA LEU A 240 6.87 20.27 10.40
C LEU A 240 7.21 20.94 11.75
N ASN A 241 7.77 20.19 12.70
CA ASN A 241 8.17 20.73 14.00
C ASN A 241 9.30 21.77 13.88
N LYS A 242 10.30 21.56 12.99
CA LYS A 242 11.33 22.58 12.71
C LYS A 242 10.74 23.88 12.15
N GLU A 243 9.65 23.77 11.42
CA GLU A 243 8.90 24.90 10.83
C GLU A 243 7.90 25.52 11.82
N GLY A 244 7.93 25.10 13.10
CA GLY A 244 7.08 25.64 14.16
C GLY A 244 5.65 25.11 14.14
N ILE A 245 5.34 24.07 13.38
CA ILE A 245 4.04 23.41 13.36
C ILE A 245 4.09 22.19 14.28
N GLU A 246 3.47 22.30 15.45
CA GLU A 246 3.43 21.22 16.45
C GLU A 246 2.77 19.98 15.85
N SER A 247 3.53 18.88 15.77
CA SER A 247 3.07 17.68 15.08
C SER A 247 3.55 16.38 15.71
N TYR A 248 2.73 15.34 15.57
CA TYR A 248 2.95 14.01 16.17
C TYR A 248 2.47 12.87 15.24
N VAL A 249 3.07 11.68 15.40
CA VAL A 249 2.69 10.47 14.65
C VAL A 249 1.84 9.54 15.50
N ILE A 250 0.69 9.11 14.99
CA ILE A 250 -0.16 8.08 15.56
C ILE A 250 0.00 6.80 14.73
N LEU A 251 0.46 5.72 15.38
CA LEU A 251 0.65 4.43 14.72
C LEU A 251 -0.59 3.55 14.89
N ILE A 252 -1.07 3.00 13.77
CA ILE A 252 -2.11 1.98 13.73
C ILE A 252 -1.67 0.77 12.89
N GLU A 253 -2.29 -0.37 13.15
CA GLU A 253 -2.12 -1.57 12.33
C GLU A 253 -2.91 -1.43 11.01
N ASP A 254 -2.26 -1.77 9.89
CA ASP A 254 -2.83 -1.68 8.54
C ASP A 254 -3.33 -3.04 8.08
N SER A 255 -4.54 -3.40 8.49
CA SER A 255 -5.24 -4.61 8.06
C SER A 255 -6.76 -4.41 8.06
N GLU A 256 -7.46 -5.16 7.21
CA GLU A 256 -8.92 -5.07 7.12
C GLU A 256 -9.62 -5.48 8.44
N GLU A 257 -9.01 -6.40 9.19
CA GLU A 257 -9.48 -6.78 10.54
C GLU A 257 -9.45 -5.60 11.52
N ARG A 258 -8.48 -4.70 11.35
CA ARG A 258 -8.30 -3.50 12.18
C ARG A 258 -9.10 -2.31 11.68
N LYS A 259 -9.81 -2.44 10.56
CA LYS A 259 -10.75 -1.44 10.06
C LYS A 259 -12.05 -1.44 10.88
N SER A 260 -11.95 -1.12 12.17
CA SER A 260 -13.01 -1.37 13.16
C SER A 260 -13.28 -0.15 14.06
N PRO A 261 -14.40 -0.12 14.81
CA PRO A 261 -14.71 0.95 15.76
C PRO A 261 -13.65 1.09 16.87
N GLU A 262 -13.00 0.00 17.25
CA GLU A 262 -11.94 0.03 18.27
C GLU A 262 -10.74 0.84 17.80
N THR A 263 -10.30 0.66 16.55
CA THR A 263 -9.21 1.45 15.96
C THR A 263 -9.63 2.91 15.78
N LEU A 264 -10.87 3.15 15.35
CA LEU A 264 -11.44 4.50 15.25
C LEU A 264 -11.38 5.25 16.59
N PHE A 265 -11.81 4.62 17.69
CA PHE A 265 -11.78 5.25 19.01
C PHE A 265 -10.36 5.44 19.53
N LYS A 266 -9.44 4.51 19.27
CA LYS A 266 -8.02 4.71 19.59
C LYS A 266 -7.45 5.96 18.91
N ILE A 267 -7.75 6.18 17.63
CA ILE A 267 -7.31 7.40 16.92
C ILE A 267 -7.91 8.66 17.56
N ILE A 268 -9.19 8.63 17.91
CA ILE A 268 -9.89 9.75 18.56
C ILE A 268 -9.30 10.07 19.94
N ASP A 269 -8.95 9.04 20.72
CA ASP A 269 -8.29 9.21 22.01
C ASP A 269 -6.93 9.89 21.84
N GLU A 270 -6.15 9.50 20.84
CA GLU A 270 -4.88 10.15 20.53
C GLU A 270 -5.05 11.60 20.05
N PHE A 271 -6.08 11.90 19.24
CA PHE A 271 -6.43 13.28 18.88
C PHE A 271 -6.74 14.13 20.11
N ALA A 272 -7.52 13.59 21.05
CA ALA A 272 -7.86 14.27 22.30
C ALA A 272 -6.65 14.46 23.22
N LYS A 273 -5.81 13.45 23.39
CA LYS A 273 -4.58 13.53 24.21
C LYS A 273 -3.60 14.54 23.67
N PHE A 274 -3.40 14.57 22.35
CA PHE A 274 -2.54 15.57 21.72
C PHE A 274 -3.17 16.97 21.71
N GLY A 275 -4.49 17.06 21.95
CA GLY A 275 -5.23 18.30 22.06
C GLY A 275 -5.43 18.96 20.69
N LEU A 276 -5.87 18.18 19.69
CA LEU A 276 -6.32 18.73 18.42
C LEU A 276 -7.55 19.62 18.62
N ASP A 277 -7.61 20.71 17.87
CA ASP A 277 -8.75 21.63 17.82
C ASP A 277 -9.33 21.72 16.40
N ARG A 278 -10.28 22.65 16.16
CA ARG A 278 -10.95 22.79 14.86
C ARG A 278 -10.05 23.36 13.75
N GLU A 279 -8.94 24.00 14.11
CA GLU A 279 -7.94 24.54 13.17
C GLU A 279 -6.77 23.56 12.96
N SER A 280 -6.78 22.43 13.67
CA SER A 280 -5.83 21.35 13.44
C SER A 280 -6.10 20.60 12.13
N PHE A 281 -5.06 19.90 11.67
CA PHE A 281 -5.14 19.00 10.52
C PHE A 281 -4.76 17.57 10.91
N VAL A 282 -5.40 16.62 10.24
CA VAL A 282 -5.01 15.20 10.27
C VAL A 282 -4.42 14.81 8.92
N VAL A 283 -3.30 14.11 8.89
CA VAL A 283 -2.71 13.56 7.66
C VAL A 283 -2.79 12.04 7.72
N ALA A 284 -3.60 11.43 6.87
CA ALA A 284 -3.66 9.97 6.72
C ALA A 284 -2.61 9.54 5.70
N VAL A 285 -1.65 8.70 6.08
CA VAL A 285 -0.62 8.15 5.18
C VAL A 285 -0.76 6.64 5.14
N GLY A 286 -1.28 6.10 4.03
CA GLY A 286 -1.52 4.66 3.94
C GLY A 286 -2.41 4.22 2.79
N GLY A 287 -2.79 2.93 2.80
CA GLY A 287 -3.80 2.39 1.92
C GLY A 287 -5.23 2.74 2.35
N GLY A 288 -6.21 2.10 1.71
CA GLY A 288 -7.64 2.36 1.93
C GLY A 288 -8.09 2.17 3.39
N VAL A 289 -7.52 1.23 4.13
CA VAL A 289 -7.83 1.05 5.57
C VAL A 289 -7.47 2.30 6.36
N ILE A 290 -6.21 2.74 6.30
CA ILE A 290 -5.76 3.94 7.01
C ILE A 290 -6.57 5.17 6.57
N GLY A 291 -6.79 5.34 5.27
CA GLY A 291 -7.59 6.44 4.71
C GLY A 291 -9.01 6.47 5.27
N ASP A 292 -9.70 5.33 5.26
CA ASP A 292 -11.09 5.24 5.69
C ASP A 292 -11.26 5.43 7.20
N VAL A 293 -10.45 4.75 8.03
CA VAL A 293 -10.56 4.88 9.49
C VAL A 293 -10.17 6.29 9.94
N THR A 294 -9.07 6.84 9.39
CA THR A 294 -8.60 8.19 9.74
C THR A 294 -9.55 9.27 9.24
N GLY A 295 -10.02 9.15 7.99
CA GLY A 295 -11.00 10.06 7.43
C GLY A 295 -12.32 10.04 8.21
N PHE A 296 -12.75 8.87 8.69
CA PHE A 296 -13.94 8.78 9.53
C PHE A 296 -13.72 9.35 10.93
N ALA A 297 -12.54 9.13 11.53
CA ALA A 297 -12.14 9.79 12.78
C ALA A 297 -12.20 11.32 12.63
N ALA A 298 -11.62 11.86 11.57
CA ALA A 298 -11.64 13.29 11.26
C ALA A 298 -13.06 13.82 11.01
N ALA A 299 -13.96 12.99 10.44
CA ALA A 299 -15.36 13.38 10.19
C ALA A 299 -16.17 13.58 11.48
N ILE A 300 -15.91 12.78 12.53
CA ILE A 300 -16.70 12.80 13.76
C ILE A 300 -16.03 13.57 14.90
N TYR A 301 -14.69 13.66 14.91
CA TYR A 301 -13.96 14.43 15.91
C TYR A 301 -14.35 15.92 15.83
N MET A 302 -14.82 16.48 16.96
CA MET A 302 -15.36 17.85 17.04
C MET A 302 -16.45 18.20 16.00
N ARG A 303 -17.17 17.18 15.48
CA ARG A 303 -18.14 17.26 14.37
C ARG A 303 -17.53 17.61 13.00
N GLY A 304 -16.24 17.31 12.82
CA GLY A 304 -15.53 17.49 11.57
C GLY A 304 -14.30 18.39 11.73
N ILE A 305 -13.12 17.82 11.49
CA ILE A 305 -11.86 18.55 11.33
C ILE A 305 -11.27 18.31 9.95
N LYS A 306 -10.34 19.18 9.55
CA LYS A 306 -9.69 19.16 8.23
C LYS A 306 -8.71 17.99 8.18
N TRP A 307 -8.62 17.33 7.02
CA TRP A 307 -7.68 16.24 6.84
C TRP A 307 -7.08 16.20 5.43
N ILE A 308 -5.93 15.56 5.31
CA ILE A 308 -5.18 15.32 4.07
C ILE A 308 -5.05 13.82 3.90
N TYR A 309 -5.20 13.33 2.67
CA TYR A 309 -4.98 11.92 2.36
C TYR A 309 -3.75 11.73 1.47
N VAL A 310 -2.84 10.86 1.89
CA VAL A 310 -1.69 10.38 1.12
C VAL A 310 -1.89 8.88 0.85
N PRO A 311 -2.59 8.51 -0.24
CA PRO A 311 -2.79 7.12 -0.61
C PRO A 311 -1.48 6.44 -1.06
N THR A 312 -1.13 5.31 -0.46
CA THR A 312 0.15 4.61 -0.73
C THR A 312 0.00 3.25 -1.42
N THR A 313 -1.23 2.80 -1.67
CA THR A 313 -1.50 1.54 -2.41
C THR A 313 -2.11 1.83 -3.78
N MET A 314 -1.91 0.90 -4.73
CA MET A 314 -2.46 1.05 -6.08
C MET A 314 -3.97 1.29 -6.05
N LEU A 315 -4.70 0.45 -5.31
CA LEU A 315 -6.14 0.56 -5.13
C LEU A 315 -6.57 1.92 -4.54
N ALA A 316 -5.85 2.42 -3.52
CA ALA A 316 -6.18 3.70 -2.92
C ALA A 316 -5.92 4.88 -3.87
N GLN A 317 -4.83 4.84 -4.63
CA GLN A 317 -4.45 5.90 -5.55
C GLN A 317 -5.40 6.01 -6.75
N VAL A 318 -5.90 4.88 -7.27
CA VAL A 318 -6.78 4.86 -8.45
C VAL A 318 -8.27 4.92 -8.10
N ASP A 319 -8.63 4.57 -6.86
CA ASP A 319 -10.02 4.46 -6.45
C ASP A 319 -10.29 5.19 -5.12
N SER A 320 -9.99 4.61 -3.96
CA SER A 320 -10.62 5.05 -2.69
C SER A 320 -10.23 6.47 -2.22
N SER A 321 -9.16 7.06 -2.73
CA SER A 321 -8.73 8.42 -2.37
C SER A 321 -9.63 9.55 -2.85
N ILE A 322 -10.58 9.26 -3.74
CA ILE A 322 -11.47 10.28 -4.32
C ILE A 322 -12.92 9.96 -4.01
N GLY A 323 -13.63 10.98 -3.51
CA GLY A 323 -15.08 10.97 -3.32
C GLY A 323 -15.56 10.70 -1.90
N GLY A 324 -14.69 10.86 -0.91
CA GLY A 324 -15.05 11.16 0.48
C GLY A 324 -15.77 10.07 1.27
N LYS A 325 -15.91 8.85 0.72
CA LYS A 325 -16.49 7.73 1.46
C LYS A 325 -15.46 7.23 2.46
N VAL A 326 -15.73 7.41 3.75
CA VAL A 326 -14.85 6.99 4.85
C VAL A 326 -15.66 6.14 5.81
N ALA A 327 -15.11 5.01 6.27
CA ALA A 327 -15.89 4.04 7.03
C ALA A 327 -15.04 3.07 7.87
N VAL A 328 -15.71 2.39 8.80
CA VAL A 328 -15.24 1.20 9.49
C VAL A 328 -16.23 0.05 9.30
N ASN A 329 -15.72 -1.18 9.46
CA ASN A 329 -16.51 -2.40 9.49
C ASN A 329 -17.25 -2.50 10.84
N TYR A 330 -18.38 -3.20 10.88
CA TYR A 330 -19.10 -3.49 12.12
C TYR A 330 -19.62 -4.93 12.12
N GLY A 331 -19.05 -5.77 12.98
CA GLY A 331 -19.20 -7.22 12.87
C GLY A 331 -18.76 -7.70 11.48
N GLU A 332 -19.58 -8.52 10.83
CA GLU A 332 -19.31 -9.03 9.47
C GLU A 332 -19.68 -8.04 8.35
N LYS A 333 -20.19 -6.84 8.68
CA LYS A 333 -20.61 -5.86 7.68
C LYS A 333 -19.47 -4.92 7.31
N LYS A 334 -18.94 -5.07 6.09
CA LYS A 334 -17.93 -4.16 5.53
C LYS A 334 -18.46 -2.73 5.35
N ASN A 335 -17.64 -1.72 5.67
CA ASN A 335 -17.91 -0.28 5.50
C ASN A 335 -19.27 0.19 6.03
N PHE A 336 -19.76 -0.41 7.13
CA PHE A 336 -21.13 -0.24 7.58
C PHE A 336 -21.35 1.08 8.35
N LEU A 337 -20.36 1.52 9.12
CA LEU A 337 -20.40 2.78 9.85
C LEU A 337 -19.47 3.76 9.14
N GLY A 338 -19.99 4.91 8.71
CA GLY A 338 -19.16 5.84 7.93
C GLY A 338 -19.83 7.18 7.68
N SER A 339 -19.14 8.00 6.88
CA SER A 339 -19.58 9.33 6.48
C SER A 339 -19.13 9.64 5.04
N PHE A 340 -19.75 10.66 4.45
CA PHE A 340 -19.18 11.36 3.29
C PHE A 340 -18.40 12.57 3.81
N HIS A 341 -17.09 12.44 3.96
CA HIS A 341 -16.18 13.47 4.45
C HIS A 341 -15.01 13.67 3.49
N GLN A 342 -15.05 14.74 2.70
CA GLN A 342 -14.03 15.02 1.70
C GLN A 342 -12.73 15.49 2.36
N PRO A 343 -11.56 15.10 1.82
CA PRO A 343 -10.28 15.65 2.27
C PRO A 343 -10.13 17.11 1.84
N SER A 344 -9.27 17.84 2.54
CA SER A 344 -8.84 19.19 2.14
C SER A 344 -7.75 19.16 1.06
N PHE A 345 -7.03 18.04 0.94
CA PHE A 345 -5.97 17.81 -0.04
C PHE A 345 -5.70 16.31 -0.19
N VAL A 346 -5.37 15.88 -1.41
CA VAL A 346 -4.88 14.52 -1.68
C VAL A 346 -3.52 14.61 -2.35
N VAL A 347 -2.56 13.82 -1.88
CA VAL A 347 -1.23 13.71 -2.49
C VAL A 347 -1.01 12.28 -2.97
N THR A 348 -1.13 12.09 -4.27
CA THR A 348 -0.95 10.82 -4.95
C THR A 348 0.47 10.70 -5.48
N ASP A 349 1.34 10.10 -4.66
CA ASP A 349 2.75 9.90 -4.98
C ASP A 349 2.98 8.47 -5.49
N THR A 350 3.25 8.33 -6.79
CA THR A 350 3.38 7.02 -7.43
C THR A 350 4.66 6.27 -7.04
N LYS A 351 5.62 6.92 -6.38
CA LYS A 351 6.81 6.26 -5.85
C LYS A 351 6.49 5.18 -4.82
N PHE A 352 5.39 5.32 -4.06
CA PHE A 352 4.96 4.28 -3.13
C PHE A 352 4.58 2.97 -3.84
N LEU A 353 4.14 3.03 -5.09
CA LEU A 353 3.74 1.85 -5.84
C LEU A 353 4.93 0.96 -6.21
N GLU A 354 6.13 1.54 -6.30
CA GLU A 354 7.35 0.78 -6.58
C GLU A 354 7.67 -0.22 -5.49
N ILE A 355 7.31 0.06 -4.24
CA ILE A 355 7.74 -0.75 -3.10
C ILE A 355 6.75 -1.81 -2.65
N LEU A 356 5.52 -1.75 -3.13
CA LEU A 356 4.45 -2.62 -2.67
C LEU A 356 4.80 -4.10 -2.86
N PRO A 357 4.34 -5.00 -1.98
CA PRO A 357 4.24 -6.41 -2.31
C PRO A 357 3.46 -6.58 -3.62
N ASN A 358 3.81 -7.60 -4.42
CA ASN A 358 3.15 -7.82 -5.71
C ASN A 358 1.65 -8.00 -5.54
N GLU A 359 1.22 -8.72 -4.51
CA GLU A 359 -0.17 -8.99 -4.24
C GLU A 359 -0.94 -7.68 -4.05
N ILE A 360 -0.39 -6.75 -3.25
CA ILE A 360 -0.99 -5.45 -2.95
C ILE A 360 -0.99 -4.51 -4.17
N PHE A 361 0.06 -4.56 -5.02
CA PHE A 361 0.08 -3.80 -6.26
C PHE A 361 -1.03 -4.27 -7.22
N THR A 362 -1.18 -5.58 -7.38
CA THR A 362 -2.19 -6.16 -8.26
C THR A 362 -3.64 -5.93 -7.80
N GLU A 363 -3.86 -5.70 -6.49
CA GLU A 363 -5.19 -5.39 -5.95
C GLU A 363 -5.85 -4.16 -6.59
N GLY A 364 -5.08 -3.21 -7.11
CA GLY A 364 -5.64 -2.03 -7.79
C GLY A 364 -5.88 -2.20 -9.29
N LEU A 365 -5.35 -3.25 -9.91
CA LEU A 365 -5.35 -3.37 -11.38
C LEU A 365 -6.73 -3.68 -11.97
N ALA A 366 -7.58 -4.39 -11.24
CA ALA A 366 -8.97 -4.61 -11.66
C ALA A 366 -9.74 -3.28 -11.76
N GLU A 367 -9.51 -2.36 -10.81
CA GLU A 367 -10.13 -1.03 -10.82
C GLU A 367 -9.58 -0.11 -11.92
N VAL A 368 -8.31 -0.30 -12.28
CA VAL A 368 -7.72 0.35 -13.47
C VAL A 368 -8.41 -0.11 -14.75
N VAL A 369 -8.60 -1.41 -14.92
CA VAL A 369 -9.31 -1.94 -16.11
C VAL A 369 -10.76 -1.48 -16.12
N LYS A 370 -11.46 -1.50 -14.96
CA LYS A 370 -12.81 -0.93 -14.81
C LYS A 370 -12.84 0.53 -15.29
N SER A 371 -11.91 1.34 -14.80
CA SER A 371 -11.80 2.77 -15.17
C SER A 371 -11.58 2.94 -16.67
N ALA A 372 -10.74 2.10 -17.29
CA ALA A 372 -10.51 2.15 -18.73
C ALA A 372 -11.71 1.71 -19.57
N VAL A 373 -12.50 0.74 -19.09
CA VAL A 373 -13.76 0.35 -19.75
C VAL A 373 -14.78 1.50 -19.68
N ILE A 374 -14.82 2.25 -18.58
CA ILE A 374 -15.70 3.41 -18.39
C ILE A 374 -15.24 4.62 -19.22
N ASP A 375 -13.95 4.98 -19.16
CA ASP A 375 -13.38 6.15 -19.86
C ASP A 375 -13.42 6.00 -21.38
N GLY A 376 -13.04 4.81 -21.87
CA GLY A 376 -13.18 4.42 -23.27
C GLY A 376 -11.89 4.07 -23.99
N LYS A 377 -11.97 4.06 -25.32
CA LYS A 377 -10.98 3.40 -26.19
C LYS A 377 -9.54 3.88 -26.01
N LYS A 378 -9.32 5.17 -25.71
CA LYS A 378 -7.96 5.73 -25.60
C LYS A 378 -7.22 5.13 -24.40
N PHE A 379 -7.79 5.24 -23.21
CA PHE A 379 -7.17 4.69 -22.00
C PHE A 379 -7.12 3.16 -22.03
N PHE A 380 -8.17 2.50 -22.52
CA PHE A 380 -8.19 1.05 -22.66
C PHE A 380 -7.07 0.52 -23.58
N ASN A 381 -6.89 1.13 -24.76
CA ASN A 381 -5.82 0.73 -25.67
C ASN A 381 -4.43 1.04 -25.09
N TYR A 382 -4.29 2.16 -24.35
CA TYR A 382 -3.06 2.49 -23.64
C TYR A 382 -2.68 1.40 -22.62
N LEU A 383 -3.65 0.92 -21.82
CA LEU A 383 -3.42 -0.20 -20.90
C LEU A 383 -2.99 -1.46 -21.65
N ALA A 384 -3.72 -1.84 -22.69
CA ALA A 384 -3.43 -3.05 -23.47
C ALA A 384 -2.02 -3.04 -24.08
N GLN A 385 -1.53 -1.87 -24.49
CA GLN A 385 -0.18 -1.72 -25.08
C GLN A 385 0.94 -1.67 -24.03
N ASN A 386 0.63 -1.38 -22.76
CA ASN A 386 1.63 -1.15 -21.72
C ASN A 386 1.60 -2.17 -20.58
N VAL A 387 0.93 -3.32 -20.73
CA VAL A 387 0.81 -4.35 -19.70
C VAL A 387 2.15 -4.74 -19.07
N SER A 388 3.17 -5.06 -19.87
CA SER A 388 4.50 -5.46 -19.33
C SER A 388 5.11 -4.33 -18.51
N LYS A 389 5.05 -3.08 -19.00
CA LYS A 389 5.53 -1.90 -18.26
C LYS A 389 4.77 -1.65 -16.95
N ILE A 390 3.46 -1.91 -16.93
CA ILE A 390 2.65 -1.82 -15.69
C ILE A 390 3.11 -2.87 -14.68
N LEU A 391 3.29 -4.13 -15.09
CA LEU A 391 3.73 -5.21 -14.22
C LEU A 391 5.19 -5.05 -13.74
N GLU A 392 6.03 -4.43 -14.57
CA GLU A 392 7.40 -4.04 -14.23
C GLU A 392 7.47 -2.78 -13.36
N ARG A 393 6.33 -2.09 -13.19
CA ARG A 393 6.19 -0.83 -12.44
C ARG A 393 7.07 0.27 -13.03
N ASP A 394 7.04 0.40 -14.36
CA ASP A 394 7.64 1.54 -15.06
C ASP A 394 7.03 2.84 -14.49
N PRO A 395 7.85 3.75 -13.93
CA PRO A 395 7.30 4.85 -13.15
C PRO A 395 6.48 5.84 -13.98
N LYS A 396 6.83 6.03 -15.27
CA LYS A 396 6.09 6.92 -16.16
C LYS A 396 4.75 6.30 -16.57
N VAL A 397 4.74 5.02 -16.94
CA VAL A 397 3.50 4.32 -17.28
C VAL A 397 2.56 4.25 -16.08
N VAL A 398 3.06 3.91 -14.90
CA VAL A 398 2.26 3.86 -13.66
C VAL A 398 1.70 5.24 -13.32
N PHE A 399 2.50 6.30 -13.45
CA PHE A 399 2.02 7.68 -13.29
C PHE A 399 0.86 7.99 -14.24
N ASP A 400 1.00 7.69 -15.53
CA ASP A 400 -0.03 7.97 -16.52
C ASP A 400 -1.32 7.18 -16.22
N VAL A 401 -1.21 5.91 -15.83
CA VAL A 401 -2.34 5.06 -15.41
C VAL A 401 -3.08 5.65 -14.22
N VAL A 402 -2.35 6.03 -13.17
CA VAL A 402 -2.94 6.63 -11.97
C VAL A 402 -3.61 7.96 -12.32
N SER A 403 -2.96 8.79 -13.13
CA SER A 403 -3.51 10.05 -13.63
C SER A 403 -4.85 9.88 -14.35
N PHE A 404 -4.95 8.91 -15.28
CA PHE A 404 -6.20 8.62 -15.98
C PHE A 404 -7.33 8.24 -15.00
N CYS A 405 -7.05 7.35 -14.05
CA CYS A 405 -8.04 6.93 -13.06
C CYS A 405 -8.50 8.09 -12.17
N VAL A 406 -7.56 8.90 -11.65
CA VAL A 406 -7.87 10.06 -10.81
C VAL A 406 -8.73 11.07 -11.57
N LYS A 407 -8.39 11.38 -12.83
CA LYS A 407 -9.16 12.32 -13.68
C LYS A 407 -10.58 11.82 -13.94
N LEU A 408 -10.73 10.54 -14.27
CA LEU A 408 -12.04 9.93 -14.50
C LEU A 408 -12.90 9.97 -13.23
N LYS A 409 -12.34 9.48 -12.12
CA LYS A 409 -13.09 9.38 -10.86
C LYS A 409 -13.43 10.77 -10.29
N GLY A 410 -12.51 11.72 -10.41
CA GLY A 410 -12.76 13.14 -10.13
C GLY A 410 -14.01 13.64 -10.87
N LYS A 411 -14.01 13.57 -12.21
CA LYS A 411 -15.14 14.01 -13.04
C LYS A 411 -16.49 13.37 -12.67
N ILE A 412 -16.48 12.08 -12.31
CA ILE A 412 -17.71 11.37 -11.92
C ILE A 412 -18.19 11.84 -10.54
N VAL A 413 -17.27 12.02 -9.59
CA VAL A 413 -17.60 12.51 -8.23
C VAL A 413 -18.09 13.97 -8.25
N GLU A 414 -17.56 14.82 -9.12
CA GLU A 414 -18.04 16.19 -9.31
C GLU A 414 -19.51 16.23 -9.75
N GLN A 415 -19.92 15.27 -10.58
CA GLN A 415 -21.28 15.16 -11.08
C GLN A 415 -22.24 14.49 -10.08
N ASP A 416 -21.76 13.57 -9.26
CA ASP A 416 -22.56 12.83 -8.28
C ASP A 416 -21.75 12.47 -7.02
N GLU A 417 -21.67 13.43 -6.10
CA GLU A 417 -20.89 13.29 -4.86
C GLU A 417 -21.44 12.20 -3.93
N LYS A 418 -22.77 12.09 -3.82
CA LYS A 418 -23.44 11.23 -2.82
C LYS A 418 -23.79 9.84 -3.35
N ASP A 419 -23.41 9.53 -4.58
CA ASP A 419 -23.62 8.23 -5.21
C ASP A 419 -25.10 7.84 -5.32
N LEU A 420 -25.91 8.76 -5.86
CA LEU A 420 -27.35 8.60 -6.02
C LEU A 420 -27.80 8.43 -7.49
N GLY A 421 -26.87 8.55 -8.45
CA GLY A 421 -27.15 8.51 -9.88
C GLY A 421 -25.93 8.09 -10.70
N LEU A 422 -25.31 9.04 -11.41
CA LEU A 422 -24.23 8.76 -12.37
C LEU A 422 -23.07 7.95 -11.75
N ARG A 423 -22.72 8.19 -10.48
CA ARG A 423 -21.56 7.55 -9.85
C ARG A 423 -21.71 6.03 -9.75
N MET A 424 -22.92 5.50 -9.89
CA MET A 424 -23.18 4.07 -10.01
C MET A 424 -22.43 3.39 -11.15
N VAL A 425 -22.00 4.12 -12.21
CA VAL A 425 -21.15 3.53 -13.27
C VAL A 425 -19.82 2.98 -12.73
N LEU A 426 -19.35 3.48 -11.58
CA LEU A 426 -18.16 2.95 -10.90
C LEU A 426 -18.39 1.60 -10.22
N ASN A 427 -19.64 1.12 -10.16
CA ASN A 427 -19.99 -0.21 -9.67
C ASN A 427 -19.88 -1.29 -10.76
N LEU A 428 -19.37 -0.95 -11.95
CA LEU A 428 -19.00 -1.94 -12.96
C LEU A 428 -18.06 -2.99 -12.34
N GLY A 429 -18.36 -4.26 -12.56
CA GLY A 429 -17.77 -5.45 -11.96
C GLY A 429 -18.24 -5.79 -10.55
N HIS A 430 -18.92 -4.89 -9.83
CA HIS A 430 -19.14 -5.02 -8.39
C HIS A 430 -20.43 -5.79 -8.04
N THR A 431 -21.43 -5.86 -8.91
CA THR A 431 -22.65 -6.63 -8.59
C THR A 431 -22.31 -8.12 -8.51
N PHE A 432 -21.57 -8.63 -9.51
CA PHE A 432 -21.02 -9.98 -9.44
C PHE A 432 -19.83 -10.08 -8.47
N GLY A 433 -18.95 -9.09 -8.44
CA GLY A 433 -17.77 -9.10 -7.55
C GLY A 433 -18.13 -9.25 -6.07
N HIS A 434 -19.06 -8.45 -5.54
CA HIS A 434 -19.51 -8.59 -4.15
C HIS A 434 -20.22 -9.92 -3.90
N ALA A 435 -20.98 -10.44 -4.88
CA ALA A 435 -21.61 -11.75 -4.76
C ALA A 435 -20.56 -12.87 -4.69
N ILE A 436 -19.48 -12.77 -5.47
CA ILE A 436 -18.34 -13.70 -5.46
C ILE A 436 -17.62 -13.64 -4.11
N GLU A 437 -17.28 -12.45 -3.61
CA GLU A 437 -16.65 -12.28 -2.30
C GLU A 437 -17.50 -12.94 -1.21
N ALA A 438 -18.80 -12.67 -1.17
CA ALA A 438 -19.70 -13.24 -0.18
C ALA A 438 -19.86 -14.77 -0.35
N CYS A 439 -19.88 -15.28 -1.58
CA CYS A 439 -19.95 -16.72 -1.86
C CYS A 439 -18.70 -17.48 -1.40
N LEU A 440 -17.53 -16.85 -1.50
CA LEU A 440 -16.26 -17.42 -1.10
C LEU A 440 -15.85 -16.98 0.32
N ASN A 441 -16.81 -16.57 1.15
CA ASN A 441 -16.61 -16.16 2.55
C ASN A 441 -15.49 -15.12 2.73
N TYR A 442 -15.32 -14.22 1.77
CA TYR A 442 -14.29 -13.18 1.73
C TYR A 442 -12.84 -13.71 1.78
N GLN A 443 -12.62 -14.99 1.44
CA GLN A 443 -11.28 -15.60 1.32
C GLN A 443 -10.62 -15.30 -0.03
N ILE A 444 -11.33 -14.61 -0.92
CA ILE A 444 -10.82 -14.09 -2.18
C ILE A 444 -10.52 -12.59 -2.05
N SER A 445 -9.46 -12.16 -2.70
CA SER A 445 -9.13 -10.74 -2.84
C SER A 445 -10.17 -9.98 -3.67
N HIS A 446 -10.41 -8.72 -3.32
CA HIS A 446 -11.33 -7.81 -4.04
C HIS A 446 -11.02 -7.74 -5.54
N ALA A 447 -9.75 -7.58 -5.93
CA ALA A 447 -9.39 -7.45 -7.34
C ALA A 447 -9.75 -8.68 -8.19
N LYS A 448 -9.57 -9.89 -7.64
CA LYS A 448 -9.94 -11.12 -8.34
C LYS A 448 -11.45 -11.22 -8.51
N ALA A 449 -12.22 -10.87 -7.48
CA ALA A 449 -13.68 -10.86 -7.53
C ALA A 449 -14.21 -9.83 -8.54
N VAL A 450 -13.69 -8.59 -8.52
CA VAL A 450 -14.05 -7.56 -9.49
C VAL A 450 -13.61 -7.94 -10.90
N SER A 451 -12.44 -8.55 -11.08
CA SER A 451 -11.95 -9.00 -12.39
C SER A 451 -12.90 -10.01 -13.04
N VAL A 452 -13.29 -11.07 -12.32
CA VAL A 452 -14.30 -12.02 -12.81
C VAL A 452 -15.66 -11.33 -12.98
N GLY A 453 -16.03 -10.43 -12.06
CA GLY A 453 -17.25 -9.64 -12.14
C GLY A 453 -17.35 -8.79 -13.41
N LEU A 454 -16.25 -8.15 -13.85
CA LEU A 454 -16.19 -7.38 -15.10
C LEU A 454 -16.54 -8.27 -16.31
N VAL A 455 -16.01 -9.50 -16.33
CA VAL A 455 -16.27 -10.45 -17.41
C VAL A 455 -17.72 -10.94 -17.39
N LEU A 456 -18.24 -11.29 -16.20
CA LEU A 456 -19.63 -11.75 -16.05
C LEU A 456 -20.64 -10.64 -16.38
N GLU A 457 -20.39 -9.40 -15.99
CA GLU A 457 -21.25 -8.26 -16.34
C GLU A 457 -21.20 -7.91 -17.83
N THR A 458 -20.04 -8.09 -18.47
CA THR A 458 -19.93 -7.95 -19.93
C THR A 458 -20.63 -9.09 -20.65
N MET A 459 -20.54 -10.32 -20.14
CA MET A 459 -21.27 -11.47 -20.67
C MET A 459 -22.78 -11.28 -20.52
N LEU A 460 -23.24 -10.77 -19.37
CA LEU A 460 -24.64 -10.41 -19.16
C LEU A 460 -25.10 -9.38 -20.21
N SER A 461 -24.30 -8.33 -20.44
CA SER A 461 -24.56 -7.34 -21.50
C SER A 461 -24.71 -7.97 -22.89
N HIS A 462 -23.87 -8.95 -23.21
CA HIS A 462 -23.94 -9.68 -24.47
C HIS A 462 -25.22 -10.52 -24.59
N LEU A 463 -25.57 -11.29 -23.57
CA LEU A 463 -26.79 -12.11 -23.55
C LEU A 463 -28.07 -11.26 -23.64
N MET A 464 -28.02 -10.03 -23.15
CA MET A 464 -29.10 -9.05 -23.29
C MET A 464 -29.12 -8.34 -24.66
N GLY A 465 -28.16 -8.63 -25.55
CA GLY A 465 -28.08 -8.05 -26.88
C GLY A 465 -27.50 -6.63 -26.94
N TYR A 466 -26.87 -6.14 -25.87
CA TYR A 466 -26.32 -4.79 -25.79
C TYR A 466 -24.85 -4.68 -26.23
N ALA A 467 -24.05 -5.71 -25.94
CA ALA A 467 -22.62 -5.74 -26.26
C ALA A 467 -22.25 -6.88 -27.21
N ASP A 468 -21.30 -6.61 -28.10
CA ASP A 468 -20.67 -7.64 -28.92
C ASP A 468 -19.78 -8.53 -28.04
N LEU A 469 -19.68 -9.83 -28.38
CA LEU A 469 -18.79 -10.76 -27.70
C LEU A 469 -17.32 -10.30 -27.74
N SER A 470 -16.93 -9.60 -28.81
CA SER A 470 -15.60 -8.98 -28.92
C SER A 470 -15.27 -7.96 -27.82
N THR A 471 -16.29 -7.33 -27.21
CA THR A 471 -16.10 -6.44 -26.05
C THR A 471 -15.64 -7.25 -24.84
N LYS A 472 -16.28 -8.40 -24.59
CA LYS A 472 -15.89 -9.34 -23.53
C LYS A 472 -14.47 -9.85 -23.76
N ASP A 473 -14.17 -10.31 -24.97
CA ASP A 473 -12.85 -10.89 -25.29
C ASP A 473 -11.72 -9.88 -25.09
N ARG A 474 -11.94 -8.61 -25.47
CA ARG A 474 -10.94 -7.55 -25.27
C ARG A 474 -10.70 -7.26 -23.79
N ILE A 475 -11.77 -7.17 -22.98
CA ILE A 475 -11.66 -6.93 -21.53
C ILE A 475 -10.94 -8.11 -20.87
N GLU A 476 -11.34 -9.34 -21.20
CA GLU A 476 -10.71 -10.56 -20.72
C GLU A 476 -9.22 -10.63 -21.07
N ASN A 477 -8.85 -10.32 -22.32
CA ASN A 477 -7.45 -10.35 -22.75
C ASN A 477 -6.57 -9.41 -21.95
N VAL A 478 -7.05 -8.20 -21.63
CA VAL A 478 -6.29 -7.24 -20.81
C VAL A 478 -6.16 -7.74 -19.37
N LEU A 479 -7.24 -8.24 -18.77
CA LEU A 479 -7.23 -8.79 -17.41
C LEU A 479 -6.27 -9.98 -17.28
N ASN A 480 -6.35 -10.94 -18.21
CA ASN A 480 -5.46 -12.10 -18.26
C ASN A 480 -3.99 -11.68 -18.42
N SER A 481 -3.71 -10.69 -19.27
CA SER A 481 -2.35 -10.20 -19.49
C SER A 481 -1.78 -9.51 -18.24
N LEU A 482 -2.63 -8.95 -17.37
CA LEU A 482 -2.26 -8.40 -16.06
C LEU A 482 -2.18 -9.48 -14.96
N GLY A 483 -2.43 -10.76 -15.27
CA GLY A 483 -2.41 -11.87 -14.31
C GLY A 483 -3.65 -11.95 -13.42
N LEU A 484 -4.76 -11.31 -13.80
CA LEU A 484 -6.02 -11.37 -13.06
C LEU A 484 -6.92 -12.49 -13.60
N PRO A 485 -7.70 -13.17 -12.73
CA PRO A 485 -8.62 -14.21 -13.17
C PRO A 485 -9.82 -13.62 -13.92
N THR A 486 -10.26 -14.30 -14.97
CA THR A 486 -11.35 -13.86 -15.85
C THR A 486 -12.52 -14.84 -15.89
N SER A 487 -12.42 -15.95 -15.16
CA SER A 487 -13.45 -17.00 -15.13
C SER A 487 -13.77 -17.49 -13.71
N PRO A 488 -15.00 -17.95 -13.45
CA PRO A 488 -15.39 -18.62 -12.21
C PRO A 488 -14.44 -19.76 -11.81
N ARG A 489 -13.98 -20.57 -12.77
CA ARG A 489 -13.11 -21.73 -12.52
C ARG A 489 -11.75 -21.33 -11.96
N GLN A 490 -11.17 -20.21 -12.40
CA GLN A 490 -9.88 -19.73 -11.90
C GLN A 490 -9.94 -19.22 -10.45
N ILE A 491 -11.15 -19.01 -9.91
CA ILE A 491 -11.38 -18.58 -8.53
C ILE A 491 -12.10 -19.66 -7.71
N GLU A 492 -12.09 -20.91 -8.17
CA GLU A 492 -12.71 -22.06 -7.48
C GLU A 492 -14.21 -21.89 -7.22
N LEU A 493 -14.89 -21.05 -8.02
CA LEU A 493 -16.34 -20.92 -7.97
C LEU A 493 -16.97 -22.03 -8.82
N SER A 494 -17.66 -22.96 -8.15
CA SER A 494 -18.26 -24.15 -8.78
C SER A 494 -19.37 -23.82 -9.78
N SER A 495 -20.21 -22.82 -9.49
CA SER A 495 -21.32 -22.42 -10.36
C SER A 495 -21.62 -20.92 -10.21
N VAL A 496 -21.89 -20.25 -11.32
CA VAL A 496 -22.36 -18.85 -11.32
C VAL A 496 -23.76 -18.75 -10.70
N ARG A 497 -24.54 -19.84 -10.73
CA ARG A 497 -25.87 -19.92 -10.10
C ARG A 497 -25.81 -19.70 -8.59
N ASP A 498 -24.71 -20.08 -7.94
CA ASP A 498 -24.53 -19.88 -6.50
C ASP A 498 -24.48 -18.41 -6.11
N LEU A 499 -24.17 -17.51 -7.05
CA LEU A 499 -24.10 -16.07 -6.80
C LEU A 499 -25.48 -15.43 -6.61
N LEU A 500 -26.55 -16.04 -7.15
CA LEU A 500 -27.92 -15.51 -7.06
C LEU A 500 -28.37 -15.26 -5.61
N LYS A 501 -27.93 -16.09 -4.65
CA LYS A 501 -28.29 -15.95 -3.23
C LYS A 501 -27.61 -14.76 -2.54
N TYR A 502 -26.55 -14.22 -3.12
CA TYR A 502 -25.79 -13.08 -2.59
C TYR A 502 -26.09 -11.76 -3.32
N MET A 503 -26.73 -11.83 -4.49
CA MET A 503 -27.22 -10.64 -5.18
C MET A 503 -28.40 -10.05 -4.41
N LYS A 504 -28.23 -8.83 -3.89
CA LYS A 504 -29.26 -8.16 -3.10
C LYS A 504 -30.32 -7.55 -4.02
N PHE A 505 -31.58 -7.95 -3.84
CA PHE A 505 -32.73 -7.27 -4.42
C PHE A 505 -32.94 -5.92 -3.71
N ASP A 506 -33.06 -4.82 -4.47
CA ASP A 506 -33.37 -3.53 -3.88
C ASP A 506 -34.82 -3.51 -3.38
N LYS A 507 -34.99 -3.77 -2.08
CA LYS A 507 -36.30 -3.76 -1.41
C LYS A 507 -36.93 -2.36 -1.31
N LYS A 508 -36.18 -1.28 -1.60
CA LYS A 508 -36.66 0.11 -1.53
C LYS A 508 -37.20 0.63 -2.87
N ALA A 509 -36.87 -0.02 -3.99
CA ALA A 509 -37.59 0.19 -5.24
C ALA A 509 -38.94 -0.54 -5.14
N ALA A 510 -40.04 0.14 -5.48
CA ALA A 510 -41.41 -0.33 -5.32
C ALA A 510 -41.78 -1.67 -6.03
N ARG A 511 -40.81 -2.38 -6.63
CA ARG A 511 -40.96 -3.68 -7.32
C ARG A 511 -39.76 -4.65 -7.18
N GLY A 512 -38.75 -4.40 -6.35
CA GLY A 512 -37.70 -5.40 -6.07
C GLY A 512 -36.77 -5.79 -7.24
N LYS A 513 -36.47 -4.86 -8.17
CA LYS A 513 -35.57 -5.10 -9.31
C LYS A 513 -34.08 -5.11 -8.92
N LEU A 514 -33.26 -5.78 -9.73
CA LEU A 514 -31.80 -5.74 -9.61
C LEU A 514 -31.23 -4.65 -10.53
N ARG A 515 -30.23 -3.92 -10.04
CA ARG A 515 -29.48 -2.95 -10.83
C ARG A 515 -28.13 -3.52 -11.22
N PHE A 516 -27.85 -3.53 -12.51
CA PHE A 516 -26.55 -3.91 -13.05
C PHE A 516 -25.91 -2.73 -13.75
N THR A 517 -24.60 -2.60 -13.58
CA THR A 517 -23.79 -1.65 -14.35
C THR A 517 -23.09 -2.44 -15.41
N ILE A 518 -23.43 -2.26 -16.69
CA ILE A 518 -22.90 -3.10 -17.77
C ILE A 518 -22.31 -2.25 -18.90
N PRO A 519 -21.28 -2.75 -19.60
CA PRO A 519 -20.75 -2.08 -20.77
C PRO A 519 -21.59 -2.43 -22.01
N PHE A 520 -22.06 -1.44 -22.75
CA PHE A 520 -22.61 -1.63 -24.11
C PHE A 520 -21.46 -1.76 -25.12
N LYS A 521 -20.37 -1.04 -24.85
CA LYS A 521 -19.07 -1.12 -25.51
C LYS A 521 -18.04 -0.47 -24.60
N ILE A 522 -16.76 -0.65 -24.88
CA ILE A 522 -15.69 0.09 -24.19
C ILE A 522 -15.89 1.60 -24.41
N GLY A 523 -16.11 2.35 -23.33
CA GLY A 523 -16.44 3.78 -23.31
C GLY A 523 -17.94 4.10 -23.26
N ASP A 524 -18.81 3.11 -23.13
CA ASP A 524 -20.25 3.29 -22.93
C ASP A 524 -20.73 2.26 -21.88
N VAL A 525 -20.82 2.70 -20.63
CA VAL A 525 -21.24 1.90 -19.48
C VAL A 525 -22.52 2.50 -18.91
N ARG A 526 -23.53 1.67 -18.70
CA ARG A 526 -24.87 2.11 -18.27
C ARG A 526 -25.38 1.28 -17.12
N VAL A 527 -26.22 1.91 -16.30
CA VAL A 527 -26.99 1.22 -15.27
C VAL A 527 -28.32 0.78 -15.89
N ILE A 528 -28.63 -0.50 -15.74
CA ILE A 528 -29.90 -1.09 -16.18
C ILE A 528 -30.62 -1.74 -15.00
N GLU A 529 -31.95 -1.79 -15.08
CA GLU A 529 -32.78 -2.51 -14.13
C GLU A 529 -33.30 -3.80 -14.77
N CYS A 530 -33.05 -4.93 -14.13
CA CYS A 530 -33.49 -6.25 -14.59
C CYS A 530 -34.46 -6.87 -13.59
N ASP A 531 -35.45 -7.60 -14.11
CA ASP A 531 -36.38 -8.36 -13.27
C ASP A 531 -35.69 -9.64 -12.74
N PRO A 532 -35.92 -10.05 -11.48
CA PRO A 532 -35.25 -11.20 -10.87
C PRO A 532 -35.35 -12.52 -11.68
N SER A 533 -36.50 -12.76 -12.32
CA SER A 533 -36.72 -13.95 -13.15
C SER A 533 -35.87 -13.92 -14.42
N GLU A 534 -35.72 -12.75 -15.04
CA GLU A 534 -34.87 -12.55 -16.22
C GLU A 534 -33.39 -12.77 -15.88
N VAL A 535 -32.94 -12.20 -14.75
CA VAL A 535 -31.56 -12.38 -14.25
C VAL A 535 -31.24 -13.85 -14.00
N LYS A 536 -32.17 -14.60 -13.40
CA LYS A 536 -32.01 -16.04 -13.19
C LYS A 536 -31.82 -16.78 -14.52
N ASN A 537 -32.67 -16.52 -15.51
CA ASN A 537 -32.57 -17.16 -16.82
C ASN A 537 -31.25 -16.80 -17.53
N LEU A 538 -30.82 -15.55 -17.46
CA LEU A 538 -29.56 -15.10 -18.05
C LEU A 538 -28.34 -15.74 -17.37
N ILE A 539 -28.38 -15.91 -16.04
CA ILE A 539 -27.33 -16.63 -15.30
C ILE A 539 -27.32 -18.13 -15.66
N GLU A 540 -28.48 -18.75 -15.86
CA GLU A 540 -28.55 -20.14 -16.32
C GLU A 540 -27.96 -20.33 -17.74
N GLN A 541 -28.20 -19.38 -18.64
CA GLN A 541 -27.58 -19.36 -19.97
C GLN A 541 -26.07 -19.13 -19.88
N MET A 542 -25.64 -18.18 -19.05
CA MET A 542 -24.24 -17.88 -18.81
C MET A 542 -23.47 -19.10 -18.31
N GLU A 543 -24.05 -19.88 -17.39
CA GLU A 543 -23.47 -21.13 -16.91
C GLU A 543 -23.15 -22.09 -18.07
N GLY A 544 -24.09 -22.26 -19.02
CA GLY A 544 -23.90 -23.17 -20.17
C GLY A 544 -22.90 -22.68 -21.21
N VAL A 545 -22.57 -21.39 -21.22
CA VAL A 545 -21.53 -20.80 -22.09
C VAL A 545 -20.15 -20.86 -21.43
N LEU A 546 -20.09 -20.89 -20.10
CA LEU A 546 -18.85 -20.91 -19.32
C LEU A 546 -18.40 -22.31 -18.89
N SER A 547 -19.30 -23.30 -18.91
CA SER A 547 -19.02 -24.74 -18.75
C SER A 547 -18.37 -25.33 -20.00
#